data_AF-A0A5C7R7C6-F1
#
_entry.id   AF-A0A5C7R7C6-F1
#
_cell.length_a   1.000
_cell.length_b   1.000
_cell.length_c   1.000
_cell.angle_alpha   90.00
_cell.angle_beta   90.00
_cell.angle_gamma   90.00
#
_symmetry.space_group_name_H-M   'P 1'
#
loop_
_entity.id
_entity.type
_entity.pdbx_description
1 polymer ?
#
loop_
_entity_poly.entity_id
_entity_poly.type
_entity_poly.pdbx_seq_one_letter_code
_entity_poly.pdbx_strand_id
1 'polypeptide(L)'
;MSIIALCSTAVATGCMLDRRAIASWGAITPTQYCPGDMLRASYDFLGSETCSTDPAVRCADYFPTVTLNSTPMVFPTQTLPPGYRGSFDFAAPATGDAVTVAFHSSNNPVTIPTDRFDGGSRVFVQRTNVTDVNIAARRITDMRSMAFTHTGMCEGASHAYAPGDLTASPLLSPNMRLVNLCNNNGVHVIVTFSGGAAMPYSTMLTPGECLDIARPDIPAGTDASRIIEVRPLSPDPAARCSATGPNTPPMTLRTTAALACR
;
A
#
# COMPACT_ATOMS: atom_id res chain seq x y z
N MET A 1 -2.15 -16.65 -35.76
CA MET A 1 -1.95 -18.08 -36.05
C MET A 1 -0.47 -18.38 -35.88
N SER A 2 -0.07 -19.14 -34.85
CA SER A 2 1.25 -19.83 -34.72
C SER A 2 1.46 -20.54 -33.36
N ILE A 3 0.53 -20.40 -32.39
CA ILE A 3 0.62 -21.10 -31.08
C ILE A 3 0.41 -22.62 -31.21
N ILE A 4 -0.33 -23.06 -32.23
CA ILE A 4 -0.55 -24.49 -32.50
C ILE A 4 0.73 -25.17 -33.00
N ALA A 5 1.64 -24.45 -33.67
CA ALA A 5 2.85 -25.03 -34.26
C ALA A 5 3.94 -25.37 -33.22
N LEU A 6 4.02 -24.61 -32.11
CA LEU A 6 4.90 -24.92 -30.98
C LEU A 6 4.32 -26.01 -30.06
N CYS A 7 3.00 -26.21 -30.09
CA CYS A 7 2.38 -27.36 -29.43
C CYS A 7 2.55 -28.66 -30.22
N SER A 8 2.79 -28.60 -31.54
CA SER A 8 2.94 -29.80 -32.39
C SER A 8 4.33 -30.44 -32.39
N THR A 9 5.37 -29.78 -31.88
CA THR A 9 6.72 -30.38 -31.74
C THR A 9 7.01 -30.91 -30.32
N ALA A 10 6.12 -30.66 -29.35
CA ALA A 10 6.18 -31.21 -27.98
C ALA A 10 5.18 -32.37 -27.75
N VAL A 11 4.72 -33.05 -28.81
CA VAL A 11 3.66 -34.09 -28.73
C VAL A 11 4.19 -35.44 -28.22
N ALA A 12 5.42 -35.52 -27.71
CA ALA A 12 5.88 -36.68 -26.94
C ALA A 12 5.76 -36.47 -25.41
N THR A 13 5.69 -35.22 -24.93
CA THR A 13 5.53 -34.87 -23.50
C THR A 13 4.80 -33.53 -23.41
N GLY A 14 3.47 -33.59 -23.27
CA GLY A 14 2.54 -32.50 -23.56
C GLY A 14 2.79 -31.15 -22.88
N CYS A 15 2.20 -30.10 -23.45
CA CYS A 15 2.01 -28.82 -22.77
C CYS A 15 0.60 -28.79 -22.20
N MET A 16 0.46 -28.52 -20.91
CA MET A 16 -0.83 -28.32 -20.26
C MET A 16 -1.14 -26.83 -20.16
N LEU A 17 -2.36 -26.43 -20.50
CA LEU A 17 -2.82 -25.04 -20.37
C LEU A 17 -3.71 -24.91 -19.13
N ASP A 18 -3.22 -24.19 -18.12
CA ASP A 18 -3.98 -23.85 -16.92
C ASP A 18 -4.61 -22.45 -17.09
N ARG A 19 -5.91 -22.40 -17.36
CA ARG A 19 -6.65 -21.17 -17.62
C ARG A 19 -7.20 -20.58 -16.33
N ARG A 20 -6.77 -19.36 -16.00
CA ARG A 20 -7.20 -18.66 -14.80
C ARG A 20 -7.65 -17.25 -15.15
N ALA A 21 -8.90 -16.92 -14.83
CA ALA A 21 -9.39 -15.56 -14.96
C ALA A 21 -8.62 -14.63 -14.00
N ILE A 22 -8.24 -13.46 -14.48
CA ILE A 22 -7.67 -12.40 -13.63
C ILE A 22 -8.76 -11.36 -13.34
N ALA A 23 -8.96 -11.04 -12.05
CA ALA A 23 -10.00 -10.11 -11.62
C ALA A 23 -9.56 -8.64 -11.76
N SER A 24 -8.31 -8.35 -11.42
CA SER A 24 -7.66 -7.07 -11.67
C SER A 24 -6.18 -7.31 -11.92
N TRP A 25 -5.64 -6.64 -12.93
CA TRP A 25 -4.25 -6.75 -13.35
C TRP A 25 -3.55 -5.38 -13.43
N GLY A 26 -4.29 -4.28 -13.30
CA GLY A 26 -3.77 -2.91 -13.25
C GLY A 26 -4.04 -2.27 -11.88
N ALA A 27 -3.20 -1.34 -11.47
CA ALA A 27 -3.31 -0.63 -10.20
C ALA A 27 -2.74 0.79 -10.28
N ILE A 28 -3.19 1.68 -9.39
CA ILE A 28 -2.55 2.97 -9.11
C ILE A 28 -2.27 3.08 -7.62
N THR A 29 -1.05 3.45 -7.26
CA THR A 29 -0.64 3.66 -5.87
C THR A 29 -0.01 5.04 -5.68
N PRO A 30 -0.42 5.81 -4.65
CA PRO A 30 -1.56 5.55 -3.78
C PRO A 30 -2.91 5.70 -4.50
N THR A 31 -3.95 5.04 -3.99
CA THR A 31 -5.31 5.17 -4.52
C THR A 31 -5.98 6.50 -4.16
N GLN A 32 -5.47 7.18 -3.13
CA GLN A 32 -5.87 8.53 -2.76
C GLN A 32 -4.64 9.42 -2.66
N TYR A 33 -4.71 10.63 -3.20
CA TYR A 33 -3.53 11.48 -3.38
C TYR A 33 -3.74 12.93 -2.93
N CYS A 34 -2.64 13.57 -2.56
CA CYS A 34 -2.52 15.01 -2.39
C CYS A 34 -1.98 15.67 -3.68
N PRO A 35 -2.30 16.94 -3.94
CA PRO A 35 -1.69 17.68 -5.04
C PRO A 35 -0.16 17.60 -5.00
N GLY A 36 0.47 17.34 -6.14
CA GLY A 36 1.93 17.24 -6.24
C GLY A 36 2.53 15.90 -5.82
N ASP A 37 1.71 14.93 -5.39
CA ASP A 37 2.17 13.56 -5.18
C ASP A 37 2.74 12.93 -6.45
N MET A 38 3.59 11.92 -6.26
CA MET A 38 3.93 10.99 -7.33
C MET A 38 3.01 9.78 -7.25
N LEU A 39 2.29 9.51 -8.34
CA LEU A 39 1.45 8.33 -8.51
C LEU A 39 2.18 7.30 -9.37
N ARG A 40 2.02 6.03 -9.00
CA ARG A 40 2.53 4.90 -9.77
C ARG A 40 1.37 4.13 -10.38
N ALA A 41 1.24 4.16 -11.70
CA ALA A 41 0.42 3.20 -12.43
C ALA A 41 1.24 1.92 -12.64
N SER A 42 0.70 0.76 -12.29
CA SER A 42 1.41 -0.51 -12.45
C SER A 42 0.49 -1.61 -12.95
N TYR A 43 1.08 -2.64 -13.54
CA TYR A 43 0.38 -3.85 -13.91
C TYR A 43 1.14 -5.11 -13.48
N ASP A 44 0.39 -6.18 -13.22
CA ASP A 44 0.93 -7.50 -12.90
C ASP A 44 0.04 -8.62 -13.45
N PHE A 45 0.55 -9.35 -14.44
CA PHE A 45 -0.09 -10.56 -14.97
C PHE A 45 0.40 -11.84 -14.27
N LEU A 46 1.56 -11.81 -13.61
CA LEU A 46 2.14 -12.97 -12.93
C LEU A 46 1.33 -13.36 -11.71
N GLY A 47 0.97 -12.38 -10.87
CA GLY A 47 0.43 -12.65 -9.53
C GLY A 47 1.42 -13.50 -8.73
N SER A 48 1.03 -14.72 -8.36
CA SER A 48 1.89 -15.68 -7.66
C SER A 48 2.73 -16.56 -8.59
N GLU A 49 2.54 -16.50 -9.90
CA GLU A 49 3.30 -17.31 -10.85
C GLU A 49 4.69 -16.71 -11.13
N THR A 50 5.61 -17.55 -11.56
CA THR A 50 6.94 -17.11 -12.00
C THR A 50 7.17 -17.52 -13.43
N CYS A 51 7.96 -16.71 -14.12
CA CYS A 51 8.49 -17.07 -15.43
C CYS A 51 9.26 -18.38 -15.39
N SER A 52 9.16 -19.16 -16.46
CA SER A 52 10.07 -20.29 -16.67
C SER A 52 11.52 -19.83 -16.71
N THR A 53 12.38 -20.58 -16.04
CA THR A 53 13.83 -20.45 -16.06
C THR A 53 14.50 -21.36 -17.11
N ASP A 54 13.71 -22.22 -17.77
CA ASP A 54 14.18 -23.09 -18.83
C ASP A 54 14.56 -22.26 -20.09
N PRO A 55 15.83 -22.31 -20.53
CA PRO A 55 16.28 -21.57 -21.72
C PRO A 55 15.58 -22.01 -23.01
N ALA A 56 14.99 -23.22 -23.06
CA ALA A 56 14.21 -23.69 -24.19
C ALA A 56 12.82 -23.04 -24.29
N VAL A 57 12.30 -22.47 -23.19
CA VAL A 57 10.99 -21.80 -23.14
C VAL A 57 11.15 -20.37 -22.65
N ARG A 58 11.52 -19.47 -23.58
CA ARG A 58 11.80 -18.08 -23.25
C ARG A 58 10.51 -17.30 -23.02
N CYS A 59 10.35 -16.79 -21.79
CA CYS A 59 9.25 -15.92 -21.44
C CYS A 59 9.08 -14.68 -22.33
N ALA A 60 10.19 -14.13 -22.82
CA ALA A 60 10.19 -12.93 -23.66
C ALA A 60 9.38 -13.10 -24.95
N ASP A 61 9.28 -14.33 -25.46
CA ASP A 61 8.51 -14.65 -26.67
C ASP A 61 6.99 -14.54 -26.44
N TYR A 62 6.55 -14.38 -25.18
CA TYR A 62 5.14 -14.32 -24.77
C TYR A 62 4.77 -13.02 -24.02
N PHE A 63 5.71 -12.07 -23.91
CA PHE A 63 5.48 -10.82 -23.19
C PHE A 63 4.35 -10.00 -23.84
N PRO A 64 3.32 -9.60 -23.08
CA PRO A 64 2.37 -8.62 -23.57
C PRO A 64 3.03 -7.24 -23.63
N THR A 65 2.49 -6.39 -24.49
CA THR A 65 2.73 -4.95 -24.46
C THR A 65 1.56 -4.28 -23.79
N VAL A 66 1.82 -3.33 -22.88
CA VAL A 66 0.78 -2.58 -22.17
C VAL A 66 0.87 -1.10 -22.53
N THR A 67 -0.24 -0.52 -22.93
CA THR A 67 -0.38 0.91 -23.19
C THR A 67 -1.25 1.56 -22.11
N LEU A 68 -0.83 2.75 -21.68
CA LEU A 68 -1.48 3.54 -20.65
C LEU A 68 -1.91 4.89 -21.19
N ASN A 69 -3.06 5.38 -20.77
CA ASN A 69 -3.52 6.74 -20.99
C ASN A 69 -4.27 7.25 -19.76
N SER A 70 -4.30 8.56 -19.57
CA SER A 70 -4.91 9.20 -18.41
C SER A 70 -6.10 10.09 -18.77
N THR A 71 -7.08 10.15 -17.86
CA THR A 71 -8.21 11.09 -17.91
C THR A 71 -8.39 11.73 -16.53
N PRO A 72 -8.29 13.07 -16.38
CA PRO A 72 -7.86 14.01 -17.42
C PRO A 72 -6.42 13.72 -17.89
N MET A 73 -6.04 14.27 -19.04
CA MET A 73 -4.72 14.00 -19.64
C MET A 73 -3.61 14.63 -18.77
N VAL A 74 -3.07 13.85 -17.83
CA VAL A 74 -1.94 14.22 -16.97
C VAL A 74 -0.60 13.76 -17.53
N PHE A 75 -0.63 12.73 -18.38
CA PHE A 75 0.50 12.28 -19.19
C PHE A 75 -0.01 11.85 -20.58
N PRO A 76 0.79 12.02 -21.64
CA PRO A 76 0.46 11.51 -22.97
C PRO A 76 0.52 9.98 -22.98
N THR A 77 -0.18 9.34 -23.91
CA THR A 77 -0.21 7.87 -24.02
C THR A 77 1.20 7.26 -23.95
N GLN A 78 1.38 6.32 -23.02
CA GLN A 78 2.66 5.64 -22.78
C GLN A 78 2.54 4.17 -23.17
N THR A 79 3.53 3.64 -23.87
CA THR A 79 3.67 2.20 -24.06
C THR A 79 4.79 1.71 -23.17
N LEU A 80 4.46 0.84 -22.22
CA LEU A 80 5.43 0.26 -21.30
C LEU A 80 6.27 -0.81 -22.01
N PRO A 81 7.53 -1.02 -21.56
CA PRO A 81 8.36 -2.11 -22.08
C PRO A 81 7.62 -3.45 -22.02
N PRO A 82 7.79 -4.34 -23.02
CA PRO A 82 7.17 -5.66 -23.00
C PRO A 82 7.57 -6.46 -21.75
N GLY A 83 6.59 -7.04 -21.08
CA GLY A 83 6.82 -7.81 -19.86
C GLY A 83 5.52 -8.24 -19.19
N TYR A 84 5.60 -9.11 -18.19
CA TYR A 84 4.44 -9.48 -17.38
C TYR A 84 4.15 -8.53 -16.23
N ARG A 85 5.09 -7.61 -15.96
CA ARG A 85 5.00 -6.56 -14.95
C ARG A 85 5.62 -5.29 -15.48
N GLY A 86 5.06 -4.16 -15.09
CA GLY A 86 5.61 -2.86 -15.43
C GLY A 86 4.96 -1.77 -14.62
N SER A 87 5.59 -0.59 -14.62
CA SER A 87 5.06 0.58 -13.94
C SER A 87 5.46 1.87 -14.65
N PHE A 88 4.65 2.90 -14.46
CA PHE A 88 4.88 4.25 -14.89
C PHE A 88 4.58 5.21 -13.74
N ASP A 89 5.54 6.07 -13.42
CA ASP A 89 5.38 7.10 -12.39
C ASP A 89 5.03 8.44 -13.05
N PHE A 90 4.06 9.14 -12.48
CA PHE A 90 3.62 10.44 -12.96
C PHE A 90 3.19 11.35 -11.81
N ALA A 91 3.27 12.66 -12.01
CA ALA A 91 2.82 13.63 -11.02
C ALA A 91 1.28 13.66 -10.95
N ALA A 92 0.74 13.62 -9.74
CA ALA A 92 -0.66 13.82 -9.48
C ALA A 92 -1.10 15.22 -9.95
N PRO A 93 -2.28 15.36 -10.56
CA PRO A 93 -2.74 16.66 -11.01
C PRO A 93 -2.98 17.59 -9.82
N ALA A 94 -2.65 18.87 -9.99
CA ALA A 94 -2.90 19.90 -8.98
C ALA A 94 -4.38 20.30 -8.89
N THR A 95 -5.16 20.03 -9.93
CA THR A 95 -6.58 20.38 -10.08
C THR A 95 -7.42 19.16 -10.44
N GLY A 96 -8.72 19.20 -10.13
CA GLY A 96 -9.62 18.07 -10.31
C GLY A 96 -9.67 17.10 -9.13
N ASP A 97 -10.68 16.25 -9.12
CA ASP A 97 -11.02 15.38 -7.99
C ASP A 97 -10.49 13.95 -8.14
N ALA A 98 -10.08 13.57 -9.34
CA ALA A 98 -9.59 12.23 -9.64
C ALA A 98 -8.75 12.21 -10.92
N VAL A 99 -7.91 11.18 -11.02
CA VAL A 99 -7.26 10.77 -12.26
C VAL A 99 -7.57 9.31 -12.50
N THR A 100 -8.00 8.98 -13.72
CA THR A 100 -8.23 7.61 -14.17
C THR A 100 -7.14 7.24 -15.15
N VAL A 101 -6.46 6.12 -14.92
CA VAL A 101 -5.53 5.51 -15.88
C VAL A 101 -6.22 4.31 -16.50
N ALA A 102 -6.33 4.34 -17.82
CA ALA A 102 -6.76 3.21 -18.62
C ALA A 102 -5.54 2.37 -18.97
N PHE A 103 -5.67 1.06 -18.83
CA PHE A 103 -4.65 0.08 -19.14
C PHE A 103 -5.17 -0.80 -20.29
N HIS A 104 -4.39 -0.87 -21.36
CA HIS A 104 -4.68 -1.64 -22.56
C HIS A 104 -3.61 -2.70 -22.76
N SER A 105 -4.00 -3.97 -22.85
CA SER A 105 -3.07 -5.08 -23.14
C SER A 105 -3.15 -5.45 -24.62
N SER A 106 -2.00 -5.66 -25.26
CA SER A 106 -1.94 -6.16 -26.64
C SER A 106 -2.46 -7.60 -26.78
N ASN A 107 -2.50 -8.35 -25.66
CA ASN A 107 -2.80 -9.78 -25.65
C ASN A 107 -4.01 -10.06 -24.74
N ASN A 108 -4.97 -10.81 -25.26
CA ASN A 108 -5.99 -11.49 -24.47
C ASN A 108 -6.28 -12.86 -25.12
N PRO A 109 -5.91 -13.97 -24.49
CA PRO A 109 -5.33 -14.09 -23.14
C PRO A 109 -3.81 -13.82 -23.08
N VAL A 110 -3.28 -13.57 -21.88
CA VAL A 110 -1.83 -13.49 -21.62
C VAL A 110 -1.33 -14.88 -21.21
N THR A 111 -0.32 -15.40 -21.91
CA THR A 111 0.24 -16.73 -21.65
C THR A 111 1.56 -16.58 -20.91
N ILE A 112 1.75 -17.34 -19.83
CA ILE A 112 2.92 -17.32 -18.97
C ILE A 112 3.48 -18.75 -18.95
N PRO A 113 4.62 -19.00 -19.61
CA PRO A 113 5.31 -20.28 -19.45
C PRO A 113 5.86 -20.37 -18.02
N THR A 114 5.60 -21.49 -17.34
CA THR A 114 6.05 -21.72 -15.96
C THR A 114 6.99 -22.93 -15.90
N ASP A 115 7.69 -23.10 -14.78
CA ASP A 115 8.49 -24.30 -14.48
C ASP A 115 7.69 -25.43 -13.82
N ARG A 116 6.38 -25.27 -13.72
CA ARG A 116 5.52 -26.30 -13.16
C ARG A 116 5.30 -27.41 -14.20
N PHE A 117 5.26 -28.64 -13.72
CA PHE A 117 4.88 -29.81 -14.50
C PHE A 117 3.69 -30.50 -13.84
N ASP A 118 2.78 -31.03 -14.64
CA ASP A 118 1.67 -31.88 -14.21
C ASP A 118 1.65 -33.13 -15.10
N GLY A 119 1.73 -34.32 -14.50
CA GLY A 119 1.76 -35.59 -15.24
C GLY A 119 2.88 -35.67 -16.29
N GLY A 120 4.05 -35.04 -16.05
CA GLY A 120 5.17 -35.00 -17.01
C GLY A 120 5.01 -33.97 -18.14
N SER A 121 3.93 -33.19 -18.13
CA SER A 121 3.64 -32.12 -19.09
C SER A 121 3.93 -30.75 -18.48
N ARG A 122 4.58 -29.85 -19.21
CA ARG A 122 4.86 -28.48 -18.71
C ARG A 122 3.57 -27.67 -18.67
N VAL A 123 3.35 -26.95 -17.58
CA VAL A 123 2.18 -26.09 -17.41
C VAL A 123 2.46 -24.68 -17.92
N PHE A 124 1.62 -24.22 -18.83
CA PHE A 124 1.51 -22.84 -19.26
C PHE A 124 0.28 -22.24 -18.58
N VAL A 125 0.48 -21.19 -17.80
CA VAL A 125 -0.64 -20.46 -17.20
C VAL A 125 -1.17 -19.46 -18.21
N GLN A 126 -2.47 -19.47 -18.43
CA GLN A 126 -3.15 -18.56 -19.34
C GLN A 126 -4.08 -17.66 -18.54
N ARG A 127 -3.70 -16.40 -18.38
CA ARG A 127 -4.55 -15.36 -17.78
C ARG A 127 -5.63 -14.99 -18.78
N THR A 128 -6.86 -15.37 -18.46
CA THR A 128 -8.05 -15.05 -19.25
C THR A 128 -8.76 -13.82 -18.66
N ASN A 129 -9.70 -13.26 -19.42
CA ASN A 129 -10.40 -12.03 -19.06
C ASN A 129 -9.45 -10.82 -18.91
N VAL A 130 -8.39 -10.77 -19.74
CA VAL A 130 -7.51 -9.61 -19.85
C VAL A 130 -8.20 -8.58 -20.74
N THR A 131 -9.25 -7.98 -20.21
CA THR A 131 -9.91 -6.83 -20.83
C THR A 131 -9.25 -5.55 -20.36
N ASP A 132 -9.42 -4.47 -21.12
CA ASP A 132 -8.98 -3.15 -20.71
C ASP A 132 -9.58 -2.78 -19.34
N VAL A 133 -8.75 -2.21 -18.47
CA VAL A 133 -9.16 -1.79 -17.13
C VAL A 133 -8.92 -0.31 -16.93
N ASN A 134 -9.86 0.34 -16.24
CA ASN A 134 -9.77 1.74 -15.85
C ASN A 134 -9.63 1.80 -14.34
N ILE A 135 -8.49 2.28 -13.86
CA ILE A 135 -8.22 2.42 -12.44
C ILE A 135 -8.19 3.91 -12.10
N ALA A 136 -8.94 4.31 -11.08
CA ALA A 136 -8.99 5.70 -10.63
C ALA A 136 -8.23 5.87 -9.33
N ALA A 137 -7.42 6.92 -9.24
CA ALA A 137 -6.95 7.49 -8.00
C ALA A 137 -7.73 8.78 -7.72
N ARG A 138 -8.06 9.03 -6.45
CA ARG A 138 -8.90 10.18 -6.05
C ARG A 138 -8.09 11.19 -5.26
N ARG A 139 -8.31 12.47 -5.55
CA ARG A 139 -7.75 13.54 -4.74
C ARG A 139 -8.39 13.53 -3.36
N ILE A 140 -7.57 13.75 -2.36
CA ILE A 140 -8.03 14.03 -1.00
C ILE A 140 -8.32 15.52 -0.92
N THR A 141 -9.60 15.86 -0.79
CA THR A 141 -10.08 17.24 -0.63
C THR A 141 -10.39 17.56 0.82
N ASP A 142 -10.83 16.56 1.58
CA ASP A 142 -11.27 16.71 2.95
C ASP A 142 -10.25 16.12 3.93
N MET A 143 -10.36 16.56 5.17
CA MET A 143 -9.62 15.99 6.29
C MET A 143 -10.05 14.53 6.51
N ARG A 144 -9.08 13.64 6.74
CA ARG A 144 -9.30 12.23 7.04
C ARG A 144 -8.98 11.95 8.51
N SER A 145 -9.96 11.44 9.23
CA SER A 145 -9.76 10.95 10.60
C SER A 145 -9.35 9.48 10.59
N MET A 146 -8.28 9.16 11.31
CA MET A 146 -7.78 7.80 11.51
C MET A 146 -7.71 7.51 13.00
N ALA A 147 -8.35 6.42 13.42
CA ALA A 147 -8.25 5.94 14.80
C ALA A 147 -7.02 5.03 14.93
N PHE A 148 -6.20 5.29 15.94
CA PHE A 148 -5.06 4.47 16.31
C PHE A 148 -5.36 3.72 17.60
N THR A 149 -4.93 2.47 17.62
CA THR A 149 -5.02 1.60 18.78
C THR A 149 -3.60 1.27 19.23
N HIS A 150 -3.22 1.76 20.40
CA HIS A 150 -1.92 1.55 21.02
C HIS A 150 -2.07 0.39 22.02
N THR A 151 -1.90 -0.83 21.51
CA THR A 151 -2.04 -2.04 22.33
C THR A 151 -0.97 -2.04 23.41
N GLY A 152 -1.41 -2.11 24.67
CA GLY A 152 -0.52 -2.27 25.81
C GLY A 152 0.10 -3.66 25.81
N MET A 153 1.39 -3.74 26.09
CA MET A 153 2.16 -4.99 26.13
C MET A 153 3.20 -4.97 27.26
N CYS A 154 3.68 -6.15 27.61
CA CYS A 154 4.78 -6.32 28.56
C CYS A 154 6.07 -6.62 27.80
N GLU A 155 7.03 -5.70 27.86
CA GLU A 155 8.40 -5.92 27.37
C GLU A 155 9.30 -6.23 28.56
N GLY A 156 9.43 -7.52 28.86
CA GLY A 156 10.05 -7.99 30.09
C GLY A 156 9.28 -7.53 31.33
N ALA A 157 9.93 -6.77 32.20
CA ALA A 157 9.31 -6.21 33.41
C ALA A 157 8.68 -4.82 33.19
N SER A 158 8.72 -4.29 31.96
CA SER A 158 8.28 -2.92 31.65
C SER A 158 6.98 -2.89 30.86
N HIS A 159 6.18 -1.84 31.09
CA HIS A 159 4.99 -1.55 30.30
C HIS A 159 5.40 -0.87 28.99
N ALA A 160 4.90 -1.36 27.87
CA ALA A 160 5.11 -0.77 26.56
C ALA A 160 3.77 -0.65 25.80
N TYR A 161 3.75 0.19 24.78
CA TYR A 161 2.57 0.44 23.95
C TYR A 161 2.96 0.41 22.49
N ALA A 162 2.15 -0.24 21.66
CA ALA A 162 2.40 -0.29 20.23
C ALA A 162 2.34 1.14 19.64
N PRO A 163 3.33 1.56 18.85
CA PRO A 163 3.29 2.85 18.18
C PRO A 163 2.15 2.89 17.15
N GLY A 164 1.55 4.07 16.97
CA GLY A 164 0.67 4.35 15.85
C GLY A 164 1.49 4.77 14.63
N ASP A 165 1.34 4.05 13.51
CA ASP A 165 2.02 4.38 12.25
C ASP A 165 1.04 5.03 11.26
N LEU A 166 1.25 6.32 11.01
CA LEU A 166 0.48 7.12 10.05
C LEU A 166 0.77 6.74 8.59
N THR A 167 1.88 6.04 8.32
CA THR A 167 2.30 5.62 6.96
C THR A 167 1.83 4.22 6.59
N ALA A 168 1.32 3.45 7.54
CA ALA A 168 0.98 2.03 7.35
C ALA A 168 -0.15 1.78 6.34
N SER A 169 -0.88 2.82 5.88
CA SER A 169 -1.91 2.65 4.86
C SER A 169 -1.36 3.01 3.47
N PRO A 170 -1.11 2.03 2.57
CA PRO A 170 -0.70 2.29 1.19
C PRO A 170 -1.79 3.02 0.36
N LEU A 171 -2.97 3.23 0.96
CA LEU A 171 -4.08 3.97 0.36
C LEU A 171 -3.90 5.48 0.43
N LEU A 172 -3.10 5.98 1.38
CA LEU A 172 -2.99 7.40 1.68
C LEU A 172 -1.74 8.03 1.08
N SER A 173 -1.85 9.32 0.78
CA SER A 173 -0.76 10.11 0.24
C SER A 173 0.42 10.23 1.22
N PRO A 174 1.67 10.09 0.75
CA PRO A 174 2.85 10.39 1.55
C PRO A 174 2.96 11.89 1.90
N ASN A 175 2.22 12.77 1.23
CA ASN A 175 2.16 14.19 1.54
C ASN A 175 1.02 14.59 2.49
N MET A 176 0.23 13.63 2.97
CA MET A 176 -0.66 13.92 4.11
C MET A 176 0.15 14.40 5.32
N ARG A 177 -0.39 15.40 6.01
CA ARG A 177 0.17 16.01 7.21
C ARG A 177 -0.83 15.92 8.35
N LEU A 178 -0.31 15.71 9.55
CA LEU A 178 -1.08 15.71 10.79
C LEU A 178 -1.60 17.13 11.05
N VAL A 179 -2.92 17.26 11.19
CA VAL A 179 -3.60 18.52 11.50
C VAL A 179 -3.95 18.56 12.98
N ASN A 180 -4.53 17.48 13.49
CA ASN A 180 -4.82 17.36 14.91
C ASN A 180 -4.67 15.92 15.40
N LEU A 181 -4.55 15.77 16.72
CA LEU A 181 -4.57 14.48 17.40
C LEU A 181 -5.41 14.58 18.67
N CYS A 182 -6.43 13.73 18.78
CA CYS A 182 -7.32 13.68 19.93
C CYS A 182 -7.04 12.47 20.82
N ASN A 183 -7.10 12.70 22.14
CA ASN A 183 -7.08 11.66 23.16
C ASN A 183 -8.50 11.11 23.36
N ASN A 184 -8.74 9.87 22.94
CA ASN A 184 -10.04 9.20 23.09
C ASN A 184 -10.13 8.34 24.35
N ASN A 185 -9.17 8.45 25.27
CA ASN A 185 -9.11 7.67 26.50
C ASN A 185 -9.79 8.40 27.66
N GLY A 186 -10.19 7.65 28.69
CA GLY A 186 -10.65 8.19 29.97
C GLY A 186 -9.51 8.64 30.91
N VAL A 187 -8.26 8.64 30.43
CA VAL A 187 -7.07 9.00 31.21
C VAL A 187 -6.19 10.00 30.47
N HIS A 188 -5.36 10.73 31.22
CA HIS A 188 -4.33 11.59 30.65
C HIS A 188 -3.27 10.74 29.93
N VAL A 189 -2.85 11.18 28.76
CA VAL A 189 -1.80 10.52 27.99
C VAL A 189 -0.67 11.50 27.66
N ILE A 190 0.54 10.98 27.57
CA ILE A 190 1.67 11.66 26.97
C ILE A 190 1.80 11.13 25.56
N VAL A 191 1.80 12.04 24.59
CA VAL A 191 2.01 11.74 23.18
C VAL A 191 3.41 12.20 22.80
N THR A 192 4.16 11.32 22.14
CA THR A 192 5.47 11.62 21.56
C THR A 192 5.38 11.54 20.04
N PHE A 193 5.86 12.59 19.38
CA PHE A 193 5.85 12.73 17.93
C PHE A 193 7.23 12.45 17.35
N SER A 194 7.26 11.67 16.27
CA SER A 194 8.50 11.28 15.58
C SER A 194 8.96 12.27 14.50
N GLY A 195 8.40 13.47 14.39
CA GLY A 195 8.75 14.51 13.40
C GLY A 195 8.92 15.91 14.02
N GLY A 196 9.80 16.76 13.46
CA GLY A 196 9.96 18.17 13.83
C GLY A 196 11.40 18.71 13.87
N ALA A 197 11.57 20.02 14.07
CA ALA A 197 12.90 20.64 14.28
C ALA A 197 13.47 20.40 15.70
N ALA A 198 12.62 20.00 16.66
CA ALA A 198 12.97 19.71 18.05
C ALA A 198 12.53 18.27 18.41
N MET A 199 13.22 17.30 17.82
CA MET A 199 12.86 15.89 17.88
C MET A 199 13.52 15.12 19.02
N PRO A 200 12.79 14.28 19.78
CA PRO A 200 11.33 14.08 19.74
C PRO A 200 10.57 15.17 20.51
N TYR A 201 9.40 15.58 20.01
CA TYR A 201 8.48 16.48 20.73
C TYR A 201 7.46 15.66 21.52
N SER A 202 7.24 16.00 22.79
CA SER A 202 6.26 15.34 23.64
C SER A 202 5.32 16.35 24.28
N THR A 203 4.04 16.00 24.38
CA THR A 203 3.04 16.81 25.08
C THR A 203 2.02 15.93 25.78
N MET A 204 1.34 16.51 26.77
CA MET A 204 0.28 15.84 27.53
C MET A 204 -1.08 16.23 26.97
N LEU A 205 -1.97 15.24 26.82
CA LEU A 205 -3.38 15.45 26.47
C LEU A 205 -4.27 14.91 27.58
N THR A 206 -5.18 15.75 28.04
CA THR A 206 -6.24 15.37 28.98
C THR A 206 -7.30 14.49 28.29
N PRO A 207 -8.15 13.75 29.05
CA PRO A 207 -9.22 12.95 28.46
C PRO A 207 -10.12 13.78 27.53
N GLY A 208 -10.28 13.35 26.27
CA GLY A 208 -11.10 14.05 25.27
C GLY A 208 -10.44 15.26 24.60
N GLU A 209 -9.24 15.67 25.02
CA GLU A 209 -8.54 16.82 24.45
C GLU A 209 -7.97 16.52 23.07
N CYS A 210 -8.03 17.53 22.19
CA CYS A 210 -7.42 17.50 20.88
C CYS A 210 -6.29 18.52 20.79
N LEU A 211 -5.11 18.06 20.40
CA LEU A 211 -3.98 18.90 20.03
C LEU A 211 -4.16 19.37 18.59
N ASP A 212 -4.23 20.68 18.39
CA ASP A 212 -4.09 21.28 17.06
C ASP A 212 -2.61 21.53 16.76
N ILE A 213 -2.09 20.88 15.70
CA ILE A 213 -0.68 20.94 15.32
C ILE A 213 -0.30 22.29 14.72
N ALA A 214 -1.27 23.07 14.24
CA ALA A 214 -1.03 24.40 13.70
C ALA A 214 -0.79 25.48 14.77
N ARG A 215 -0.90 25.13 16.06
CA ARG A 215 -0.71 26.08 17.15
C ARG A 215 0.74 26.61 17.22
N PRO A 216 0.96 27.90 17.54
CA PRO A 216 2.29 28.51 17.55
C PRO A 216 3.28 27.89 18.56
N ASP A 217 2.78 27.26 19.62
CA ASP A 217 3.58 26.60 20.64
C ASP A 217 4.11 25.21 20.22
N ILE A 218 3.66 24.70 19.07
CA ILE A 218 4.07 23.40 18.54
C ILE A 218 5.32 23.57 17.66
N PRO A 219 6.40 22.77 17.87
CA PRO A 219 7.58 22.84 17.02
C PRO A 219 7.25 22.63 15.54
N ALA A 220 7.87 23.44 14.69
CA ALA A 220 7.75 23.30 13.24
C ALA A 220 8.14 21.89 12.77
N GLY A 221 7.37 21.33 11.84
CA GLY A 221 7.59 19.99 11.28
C GLY A 221 6.93 18.86 12.08
N THR A 222 6.27 19.14 13.21
CA THR A 222 5.47 18.14 13.94
C THR A 222 4.36 17.55 13.05
N ASP A 223 3.81 18.35 12.12
CA ASP A 223 2.82 17.96 11.11
C ASP A 223 3.31 16.86 10.15
N ALA A 224 4.63 16.71 10.00
CA ALA A 224 5.26 15.66 9.20
C ALA A 224 5.51 14.35 9.98
N SER A 225 5.12 14.29 11.26
CA SER A 225 5.29 13.09 12.09
C SER A 225 4.61 11.88 11.47
N ARG A 226 5.28 10.72 11.57
CA ARG A 226 4.83 9.44 10.98
C ARG A 226 4.54 8.40 12.04
N ILE A 227 5.25 8.46 13.15
CA ILE A 227 5.04 7.60 14.30
C ILE A 227 4.52 8.47 15.44
N ILE A 228 3.46 7.98 16.07
CA ILE A 228 2.88 8.55 17.27
C ILE A 228 3.00 7.49 18.37
N GLU A 229 3.82 7.78 19.36
CA GLU A 229 3.91 6.96 20.57
C GLU A 229 3.01 7.56 21.64
N VAL A 230 2.31 6.70 22.38
CA VAL A 230 1.38 7.13 23.41
C VAL A 230 1.61 6.28 24.65
N ARG A 231 1.70 6.95 25.80
CA ARG A 231 1.76 6.30 27.12
C ARG A 231 0.83 7.02 28.09
N PRO A 232 0.30 6.35 29.11
CA PRO A 232 -0.51 7.03 30.11
C PRO A 232 0.39 7.92 30.99
N LEU A 233 -0.16 9.01 31.51
CA LEU A 233 0.57 9.87 32.47
C LEU A 233 0.86 9.13 33.78
N SER A 234 -0.07 8.27 34.20
CA SER A 234 0.04 7.45 35.39
C SER A 234 0.05 5.97 35.01
N PRO A 235 0.84 5.12 35.69
CA PRO A 235 0.82 3.68 35.45
C PRO A 235 -0.59 3.12 35.64
N ASP A 236 -0.98 2.18 34.78
CA ASP A 236 -2.21 1.43 34.95
C ASP A 236 -2.08 0.53 36.20
N PRO A 237 -2.92 0.73 37.24
CA PRO A 237 -2.80 -0.01 38.50
C PRO A 237 -3.20 -1.49 38.36
N ALA A 238 -3.92 -1.86 37.30
CA ALA A 238 -4.29 -3.24 37.02
C ALA A 238 -3.19 -3.98 36.22
N ALA A 239 -2.28 -3.24 35.59
CA ALA A 239 -1.20 -3.81 34.80
C ALA A 239 -0.10 -4.41 35.68
N ARG A 240 0.41 -5.56 35.26
CA ARG A 240 1.49 -6.29 35.91
C ARG A 240 2.38 -6.92 34.85
N CYS A 241 3.56 -6.35 34.63
CA CYS A 241 4.57 -6.95 33.78
C CYS A 241 5.71 -7.54 34.62
N SER A 242 6.07 -8.79 34.33
CA SER A 242 7.13 -9.55 34.97
C SER A 242 7.94 -10.28 33.90
N ALA A 243 9.25 -10.33 34.09
CA ALA A 243 10.15 -11.05 33.18
C ALA A 243 9.94 -12.58 33.21
N THR A 244 9.35 -13.12 34.28
CA THR A 244 9.27 -14.57 34.54
C THR A 244 7.85 -15.07 34.87
N GLY A 245 6.88 -14.17 35.02
CA GLY A 245 5.59 -14.47 35.62
C GLY A 245 4.39 -14.19 34.72
N PRO A 246 3.16 -14.45 35.22
CA PRO A 246 1.95 -14.14 34.47
C PRO A 246 1.85 -12.63 34.28
N ASN A 247 1.72 -12.23 33.02
CA ASN A 247 1.64 -10.84 32.62
C ASN A 247 0.19 -10.40 32.46
N THR A 248 -0.16 -9.30 33.11
CA THR A 248 -1.39 -8.55 32.82
C THR A 248 -0.96 -7.29 32.08
N PRO A 249 -1.03 -7.26 30.74
CA PRO A 249 -0.61 -6.10 29.99
C PRO A 249 -1.47 -4.87 30.35
N PRO A 250 -0.93 -3.66 30.21
CA PRO A 250 -1.70 -2.46 30.47
C PRO A 250 -2.86 -2.30 29.48
N MET A 251 -3.86 -1.53 29.88
CA MET A 251 -5.02 -1.26 29.03
C MET A 251 -4.61 -0.64 27.70
N THR A 252 -5.35 -0.96 26.64
CA THR A 252 -5.12 -0.37 25.32
C THR A 252 -5.51 1.11 25.29
N LEU A 253 -4.65 1.95 24.73
CA LEU A 253 -4.92 3.37 24.53
C LEU A 253 -5.41 3.64 23.10
N ARG A 254 -6.24 4.67 22.93
CA ARG A 254 -6.84 5.07 21.67
C ARG A 254 -6.63 6.55 21.40
N THR A 255 -6.20 6.88 20.19
CA THR A 255 -6.14 8.26 19.70
C THR A 255 -6.80 8.36 18.34
N THR A 256 -7.23 9.56 17.98
CA THR A 256 -7.75 9.85 16.64
C THR A 256 -6.91 10.96 16.04
N ALA A 257 -6.23 10.69 14.93
CA ALA A 257 -5.50 11.71 14.18
C ALA A 257 -6.37 12.21 13.03
N ALA A 258 -6.40 13.52 12.80
CA ALA A 258 -6.93 14.06 11.56
C ALA A 258 -5.78 14.52 10.65
N LEU A 259 -5.84 14.08 9.39
CA LEU A 259 -4.83 14.27 8.38
C LEU A 259 -5.41 15.06 7.21
N ALA A 260 -4.63 15.96 6.63
CA ALA A 260 -5.02 16.69 5.43
C ALA A 260 -3.85 16.85 4.46
N CYS A 261 -4.17 17.16 3.21
CA CYS A 261 -3.18 17.62 2.24
C CYS A 261 -2.79 19.07 2.55
N ARG A 262 -1.52 19.40 2.31
CA ARG A 262 -0.96 20.74 2.50
C ARG A 262 -0.51 21.32 1.17
#